data_AF-D3V751-F1
#
_entry.id   AF-D3V751-F1
#
_cell.length_a   1.000
_cell.length_b   1.000
_cell.length_c   1.000
_cell.angle_alpha   90.00
_cell.angle_beta   90.00
_cell.angle_gamma   90.00
#
_symmetry.space_group_name_H-M   'P 1'
#
loop_
_entity.id
_entity.type
_entity.pdbx_description
1 polymer ?
#
loop_
_entity_poly.entity_id
_entity_poly.type
_entity_poly.pdbx_seq_one_letter_code
_entity_poly.pdbx_strand_id
1 'polypeptide(L)' 'MKVLKVYCPECDGQATIKKIKTQELNNIPEIYCCCNDVECGHTYALTLSFSHSIRPSKLVQDSRNHVLKL' A
#
# COMPACT_ATOMS: atom_id res chain seq x y z
N MET A 1 5.76 17.42 1.72
CA MET A 1 5.70 16.00 1.33
C MET A 1 4.23 15.59 1.22
N LYS A 2 3.83 14.83 0.19
CA LYS A 2 2.50 14.21 0.13
C LYS A 2 2.58 12.84 0.81
N VAL A 3 1.64 12.55 1.69
CA VAL A 3 1.50 11.26 2.37
C VAL A 3 0.27 10.53 1.83
N LEU A 4 0.31 9.20 1.77
CA LEU A 4 -0.85 8.40 1.39
C LEU A 4 -1.96 8.63 2.42
N LYS A 5 -3.14 9.05 1.95
CA LYS A 5 -4.36 9.15 2.76
C LYS A 5 -5.23 7.93 2.45
N VAL A 6 -5.67 7.26 3.50
CA VAL A 6 -6.56 6.11 3.42
C VAL A 6 -7.93 6.54 3.91
N TYR A 7 -8.98 6.07 3.24
CA TYR A 7 -10.37 6.39 3.55
C TYR A 7 -11.13 5.14 3.96
N CYS A 8 -12.07 5.30 4.87
CA CYS A 8 -12.94 4.23 5.35
C CYS A 8 -13.99 3.90 4.27
N PRO A 9 -14.16 2.62 3.90
CA PRO A 9 -15.14 2.25 2.88
C PRO A 9 -16.60 2.45 3.31
N GLU A 10 -16.87 2.52 4.62
CA GLU A 10 -18.23 2.61 5.15
C GLU A 10 -18.73 4.05 5.32
N CYS A 11 -17.84 4.97 5.73
CA CYS A 11 -18.22 6.34 6.07
C CYS A 11 -17.48 7.42 5.28
N ASP A 12 -16.57 7.03 4.37
CA ASP A 12 -15.67 7.92 3.62
C ASP A 12 -14.75 8.80 4.48
N GLY A 13 -14.76 8.59 5.81
CA GLY A 13 -13.91 9.28 6.77
C GLY A 13 -12.44 8.92 6.62
N GLN A 14 -11.55 9.78 7.11
CA GLN A 14 -10.12 9.49 7.11
C GLN A 14 -9.79 8.33 8.05
N ALA A 15 -8.90 7.46 7.62
CA ALA A 15 -8.42 6.33 8.39
C ALA A 15 -6.91 6.39 8.61
N THR A 16 -6.47 5.86 9.75
CA THR A 16 -5.06 5.77 10.14
C THR A 16 -4.57 4.34 9.97
N ILE A 17 -3.41 4.18 9.31
CA ILE A 17 -2.72 2.89 9.20
C ILE A 17 -2.10 2.56 10.57
N LYS A 18 -2.48 1.41 11.15
CA LYS A 18 -1.98 0.93 12.43
C LYS A 18 -0.84 -0.06 12.29
N LYS A 19 -0.92 -0.96 11.30
CA LYS A 19 0.05 -2.03 11.10
C LYS A 19 0.16 -2.37 9.63
N ILE A 20 1.38 -2.64 9.19
CA ILE A 20 1.66 -3.23 7.88
C ILE A 20 2.29 -4.59 8.15
N LYS A 21 1.69 -5.65 7.63
CA LYS A 21 2.20 -7.02 7.72
C LYS A 21 2.55 -7.49 6.33
N THR A 22 3.84 -7.67 6.07
CA THR A 22 4.31 -8.26 4.82
C THR A 22 4.52 -9.74 5.06
N GLN A 23 3.76 -10.59 4.36
CA GLN A 23 4.06 -12.02 4.36
C GLN A 23 5.24 -12.29 3.41
N GLU A 24 6.23 -13.02 3.91
CA GLU A 24 7.48 -13.34 3.21
C GLU A 24 7.24 -14.10 1.90
N LEU A 25 6.13 -14.84 1.80
CA LEU A 25 5.86 -15.74 0.68
C LEU A 25 5.20 -15.07 -0.52
N ASN A 26 4.41 -13.99 -0.32
CA ASN A 26 3.56 -13.42 -1.37
C ASN A 26 3.90 -11.99 -1.77
N ASN A 27 4.86 -11.33 -1.10
CA ASN A 27 5.26 -9.93 -1.36
C ASN A 27 4.12 -8.89 -1.34
N ILE A 28 2.92 -9.30 -0.95
CA ILE A 28 1.74 -8.44 -0.87
C ILE A 28 1.54 -8.05 0.60
N PRO A 29 1.72 -6.77 0.97
CA PRO A 29 1.49 -6.32 2.32
C PRO A 29 -0.01 -6.22 2.64
N GLU A 30 -0.40 -6.75 3.79
CA GLU A 30 -1.68 -6.47 4.43
C GLU A 30 -1.55 -5.23 5.32
N ILE A 31 -2.38 -4.23 5.08
CA ILE A 31 -2.35 -2.93 5.77
C ILE A 31 -3.60 -2.82 6.62
N TYR A 32 -3.42 -2.86 7.95
CA TYR A 32 -4.51 -2.71 8.91
C TYR A 32 -4.73 -1.22 9.19
N CYS A 33 -5.95 -0.76 8.98
CA CYS A 33 -6.38 0.62 9.13
C CYS A 33 -7.52 0.71 10.15
N CYS A 34 -7.58 1.82 10.89
CA CYS A 34 -8.72 2.18 11.72
C CYS A 34 -9.28 3.52 11.25
N CYS A 35 -10.59 3.62 11.09
CA CYS A 35 -11.27 4.90 10.90
C CYS A 35 -11.01 5.81 12.10
N ASN A 36 -10.79 7.10 11.83
CA ASN A 36 -10.61 8.10 12.89
C ASN A 36 -11.93 8.61 13.46
N ASP A 37 -13.03 8.39 12.74
CA ASP A 37 -14.35 8.74 13.21
C ASP A 37 -14.79 7.75 14.30
N VAL A 38 -15.13 8.27 15.48
CA VAL A 38 -15.45 7.46 16.67
C VAL A 38 -16.82 6.78 16.53
N GLU A 39 -17.75 7.38 15.79
CA GLU A 39 -19.06 6.78 15.55
C GLU A 39 -18.95 5.63 14.55
N CYS A 40 -18.04 5.73 13.57
CA CYS A 40 -17.75 4.64 12.65
C CYS A 40 -16.92 3.52 13.32
N GLY A 41 -15.79 3.86 13.95
CA GLY A 41 -14.93 2.91 14.67
C GLY A 41 -14.34 1.76 13.84
N HIS A 42 -14.52 1.78 12.51
CA HIS A 42 -14.25 0.63 11.65
C HIS A 42 -12.75 0.31 11.58
N THR A 43 -12.41 -0.95 11.81
CA THR A 43 -11.05 -1.48 11.65
C THR A 43 -11.04 -2.52 10.54
N TYR A 44 -10.18 -2.35 9.54
CA TYR A 44 -10.19 -3.14 8.32
C TYR A 44 -8.79 -3.36 7.77
N ALA A 45 -8.63 -4.41 6.95
CA ALA A 45 -7.40 -4.72 6.25
C ALA A 45 -7.52 -4.32 4.78
N LEU A 46 -6.48 -3.70 4.24
CA LEU A 46 -6.33 -3.35 2.83
C LEU A 46 -5.14 -4.07 2.23
N THR A 47 -5.25 -4.40 0.96
CA THR A 47 -4.15 -4.92 0.16
C THR A 47 -3.61 -3.82 -0.74
N LEU A 48 -2.30 -3.55 -0.67
CA LEU A 48 -1.64 -2.61 -1.58
C LEU A 48 -0.69 -3.37 -2.51
N SER A 49 -0.95 -3.32 -3.81
CA SER A 49 -0.14 -4.00 -4.82
C SER A 49 0.39 -3.01 -5.86
N PHE A 50 1.59 -3.29 -6.38
CA PHE A 50 2.16 -2.55 -7.51
C PHE A 50 1.40 -2.88 -8.79
N SER A 51 1.02 -1.86 -9.56
CA SER A 51 0.37 -2.06 -10.86
C SER A 51 1.33 -1.81 -12.02
N HIS A 52 1.73 -0.56 -12.25
CA HIS A 52 2.66 -0.20 -13.32
C HIS A 52 3.39 1.11 -12.99
N SER A 53 4.52 1.35 -13.64
CA SER A 53 5.27 2.59 -13.52
C SER A 53 4.84 3.58 -14.60
N ILE A 54 4.39 4.79 -14.22
CA ILE A 54 4.06 5.86 -15.18
C ILE A 54 5.32 6.37 -15.91
N ARG A 55 6.47 6.33 -15.24
CA ARG A 55 7.78 6.56 -15.84
C ARG A 55 8.68 5.38 -15.47
N PRO A 56 9.40 4.79 -16.42
CA PRO A 56 10.27 3.65 -16.12
C PRO A 56 11.38 4.07 -15.15
N SER A 57 11.75 3.14 -14.26
CA SER A 57 12.91 3.35 -13.40
C SER A 57 14.18 3.43 -14.23
N LYS A 58 15.07 4.38 -13.93
CA LYS A 58 16.41 4.46 -14.54
C LYS A 58 17.24 3.19 -14.29
N LEU A 59 16.90 2.43 -13.25
CA LEU A 59 17.53 1.14 -12.95
C LEU A 59 17.16 0.05 -13.96
N VAL A 60 16.00 0.16 -14.61
CA VAL A 60 15.53 -0.78 -15.65
C VAL A 60 16.14 -0.44 -17.02
N GLN A 61 16.59 0.79 -17.24
CA GLN A 61 17.18 1.23 -18.50
C GLN A 61 18.68 0.89 -18.64
N ASP A 62 19.35 0.51 -17.55
CA ASP A 62 20.74 0.05 -17.62
C ASP A 62 20.78 -1.44 -17.98
N SER A 63 21.10 -1.75 -19.24
CA SER A 63 21.18 -3.12 -19.76
C SER A 63 22.29 -3.98 -19.12
N ARG A 64 23.00 -3.51 -18.07
CA ARG A 64 24.03 -4.30 -17.37
C ARG A 64 23.57 -4.84 -16.02
N ASN A 65 22.41 -4.42 -15.50
CA ASN A 65 21.90 -4.90 -14.21
C ASN A 65 20.84 -6.00 -14.42
N HIS A 66 21.33 -7.23 -14.60
CA HIS A 66 20.56 -8.47 -14.59
C HIS A 66 20.02 -8.78 -13.17
N VAL A 67 19.10 -7.96 -12.65
CA VAL A 67 18.31 -8.30 -11.44
C VAL A 67 16.88 -7.85 -11.68
N LEU A 68 16.18 -8.60 -12.52
CA LEU A 68 14.74 -8.92 -12.45
C LEU A 68 14.37 -9.73 -13.71
N LYS A 69 14.95 -10.93 -13.83
CA LYS A 69 14.20 -12.04 -14.40
C LYS A 69 13.67 -12.82 -13.20
N LEU A 70 12.36 -12.74 -13.02
CA LEU A 70 11.59 -13.72 -12.25
C LEU A 70 11.86 -15.11 -12.81
#